data_AF-A0A920FCG9-F1
#
_entry.id   AF-A0A920FCG9-F1
#
_cell.length_a   1.000
_cell.length_b   1.000
_cell.length_c   1.000
_cell.angle_alpha   90.00
_cell.angle_beta   90.00
_cell.angle_gamma   90.00
#
_symmetry.space_group_name_H-M   'P 1'
#
loop_
_entity.id
_entity.type
_entity.pdbx_description
1 polymer ?
#
loop_
_entity_poly.entity_id
_entity_poly.type
_entity_poly.pdbx_seq_one_letter_code
_entity_poly.pdbx_strand_id
1 'polypeptide(L)'
;MAEQQFPYDMMVQEALRSVVRQSLTLVCKDGFRGEHHFYITFKTQVPNVVLPDFLHQQYPEEMTIVLQHQFWNLQVNETYFEVELSFNDKRENLVIPFGA
;
A
#
# COMPACT_ATOMS: atom_id res chain seq x y z
N MET A 1 -0.85 -2.51 -40.53
CA MET A 1 0.35 -2.66 -39.70
C MET A 1 0.03 -1.95 -38.39
N ALA A 2 -0.03 -2.66 -37.28
CA ALA A 2 -0.32 -2.02 -35.99
C ALA A 2 0.97 -1.31 -35.55
N GLU A 3 0.95 0.02 -35.50
CA GLU A 3 1.97 0.79 -34.83
C GLU A 3 2.00 0.33 -33.37
N GLN A 4 3.05 -0.41 -32.99
CA GLN A 4 3.32 -0.73 -31.60
C GLN A 4 3.61 0.59 -30.88
N GLN A 5 2.55 1.19 -30.32
CA GLN A 5 2.64 2.34 -29.46
C GLN A 5 3.53 1.94 -28.27
N PHE A 6 4.62 2.69 -28.07
CA PHE A 6 5.51 2.44 -26.94
C PHE A 6 4.69 2.41 -25.64
N PRO A 7 4.90 1.42 -24.75
CA PRO A 7 4.07 1.19 -23.58
C PRO A 7 4.38 2.17 -22.44
N TYR A 8 4.39 3.47 -22.75
CA TYR A 8 4.72 4.54 -21.81
C TYR A 8 3.84 4.48 -20.58
N ASP A 9 2.54 4.17 -20.72
CA ASP A 9 1.62 4.05 -19.60
C ASP A 9 2.07 2.98 -18.59
N MET A 10 2.47 1.80 -19.08
CA MET A 10 2.97 0.72 -18.22
C MET A 10 4.29 1.09 -17.54
N MET A 11 5.21 1.72 -18.29
CA MET A 11 6.50 2.17 -17.76
C MET A 11 6.32 3.23 -16.65
N VAL A 12 5.41 4.19 -16.87
CA VAL A 12 5.10 5.22 -15.88
C VAL A 12 4.46 4.61 -14.64
N GLN A 13 3.52 3.68 -14.80
CA GLN A 13 2.92 2.97 -13.67
C GLN A 13 3.95 2.19 -12.85
N GLU A 14 4.89 1.52 -13.50
CA GLU A 14 5.97 0.81 -12.82
C GLU A 14 6.93 1.75 -12.08
N ALA A 15 7.28 2.88 -12.69
CA ALA A 15 8.09 3.90 -12.05
C ALA A 15 7.40 4.48 -10.81
N LEU A 16 6.10 4.80 -10.90
CA LEU A 16 5.31 5.29 -9.76
C LEU A 16 5.24 4.26 -8.63
N ARG A 17 5.00 2.98 -8.94
CA ARG A 17 5.05 1.90 -7.95
C ARG A 17 6.41 1.81 -7.26
N SER A 18 7.49 1.96 -8.01
CA SER A 18 8.85 1.98 -7.47
C SER A 18 9.08 3.14 -6.51
N VAL A 19 8.54 4.33 -6.81
CA VAL A 19 8.61 5.51 -5.92
C VAL A 19 7.86 5.24 -4.61
N VAL A 20 6.67 4.65 -4.66
CA VAL A 20 5.91 4.28 -3.44
C VAL A 20 6.71 3.30 -2.59
N ARG A 21 7.24 2.24 -3.20
CA ARG A 21 8.07 1.25 -2.49
C ARG A 21 9.27 1.90 -1.81
N GLN A 22 10.05 2.70 -2.54
CA GLN A 22 11.21 3.39 -1.97
C GLN A 22 10.84 4.33 -0.83
N SER A 23 9.72 5.03 -0.95
CA SER A 23 9.21 5.94 0.09
C SER A 23 8.84 5.18 1.36
N LEU A 24 8.14 4.04 1.23
CA LEU A 24 7.83 3.18 2.37
C LEU A 24 9.08 2.57 2.99
N THR A 25 10.06 2.13 2.18
CA THR A 25 11.34 1.61 2.69
C THR A 25 12.09 2.67 3.52
N LEU A 26 12.09 3.93 3.06
CA LEU A 26 12.73 5.03 3.80
C LEU A 26 12.04 5.25 5.15
N VAL A 27 10.70 5.28 5.18
CA VAL A 27 9.92 5.44 6.41
C VAL A 27 10.06 4.24 7.34
N CYS A 28 10.13 3.03 6.81
CA CYS A 28 10.38 1.83 7.59
C CYS A 28 11.74 1.88 8.31
N LYS A 29 12.76 2.48 7.68
CA LYS A 29 14.12 2.56 8.22
C LYS A 29 14.33 3.75 9.15
N ASP A 30 13.92 4.94 8.71
CA ASP A 30 14.25 6.20 9.37
C ASP A 30 13.06 6.82 10.13
N GLY A 31 11.86 6.25 9.99
CA GLY A 31 10.61 6.85 10.44
C GLY A 31 10.16 8.04 9.57
N PHE A 32 9.00 8.60 9.88
CA PHE A 32 8.58 9.88 9.30
C PHE A 32 9.39 11.03 9.92
N ARG A 33 9.85 11.96 9.08
CA ARG A 33 10.45 13.23 9.54
C ARG A 33 9.38 14.32 9.49
N GLY A 34 9.19 15.07 10.57
CA GLY A 34 8.16 16.13 10.62
C GLY A 34 6.74 15.59 10.46
N GLU A 35 5.88 16.37 9.80
CA GLU A 35 4.43 16.10 9.65
C GLU A 35 4.09 15.23 8.41
N HIS A 36 5.06 14.50 7.87
CA HIS A 36 4.83 13.64 6.70
C HIS A 36 3.94 12.44 7.05
N HIS A 37 3.01 12.13 6.16
CA HIS A 37 2.12 10.98 6.24
C HIS A 37 1.76 10.50 4.83
N PHE A 38 1.40 9.21 4.71
CA PHE A 38 0.97 8.63 3.44
C PHE A 38 -0.52 8.31 3.47
N TYR A 39 -1.22 8.67 2.40
CA TYR A 39 -2.53 8.13 2.06
C TYR A 39 -2.31 7.05 0.99
N ILE A 40 -2.64 5.81 1.32
CA ILE A 40 -2.49 4.68 0.41
C ILE A 40 -3.88 4.13 0.15
N THR A 41 -4.34 4.26 -1.10
CA THR A 41 -5.58 3.64 -1.58
C THR A 41 -5.24 2.42 -2.41
N PHE A 42 -5.89 1.31 -2.13
CA PHE A 42 -5.71 0.04 -2.84
C PHE A 42 -7.06 -0.66 -3.00
N LYS A 43 -7.17 -1.55 -3.98
CA LYS A 43 -8.39 -2.35 -4.16
C LYS A 43 -8.36 -3.53 -3.22
N THR A 44 -9.44 -3.71 -2.47
CA THR A 44 -9.51 -4.77 -1.45
C THR A 44 -9.72 -6.15 -2.07
N GLN A 45 -10.25 -6.26 -3.29
CA GLN A 45 -10.51 -7.54 -3.96
C GLN A 45 -9.34 -8.12 -4.77
N VAL A 46 -8.16 -7.49 -4.74
CA VAL A 46 -7.01 -7.96 -5.52
C VAL A 46 -6.42 -9.21 -4.87
N PRO A 47 -6.01 -10.23 -5.66
CA PRO A 47 -5.35 -11.40 -5.12
C PRO A 47 -4.14 -11.03 -4.23
N ASN A 48 -4.00 -11.74 -3.12
CA ASN A 48 -2.94 -11.57 -2.12
C ASN A 48 -3.07 -10.30 -1.25
N VAL A 49 -4.14 -9.53 -1.37
CA VAL A 49 -4.54 -8.59 -0.32
C VAL A 49 -5.07 -9.40 0.86
N VAL A 50 -4.52 -9.17 2.05
CA VAL A 50 -4.99 -9.81 3.29
C VAL A 50 -5.51 -8.72 4.22
N LEU A 51 -6.81 -8.77 4.49
CA LEU A 51 -7.50 -7.91 5.45
C LEU A 51 -8.42 -8.77 6.33
N PRO A 52 -8.69 -8.35 7.57
CA PRO A 52 -9.78 -8.90 8.37
C PRO A 52 -11.14 -8.89 7.64
N ASP A 53 -11.96 -9.91 7.88
CA ASP A 53 -13.28 -10.07 7.24
C ASP A 53 -14.19 -8.84 7.42
N PHE A 54 -14.15 -8.21 8.59
CA PHE A 54 -14.97 -7.04 8.87
C PHE A 54 -14.55 -5.82 8.02
N LEU A 55 -13.25 -5.68 7.70
CA LEU A 55 -12.75 -4.63 6.82
C LEU A 55 -13.12 -4.91 5.37
N HIS A 56 -13.07 -6.17 4.92
CA HIS A 56 -13.58 -6.53 3.60
C HIS A 56 -15.07 -6.24 3.45
N GLN A 57 -15.87 -6.51 4.48
CA GLN A 57 -17.32 -6.23 4.44
C GLN A 57 -17.61 -4.73 4.45
N GLN A 58 -16.83 -3.94 5.19
CA GLN A 58 -17.00 -2.49 5.28
C GLN A 58 -16.48 -1.75 4.04
N TYR A 59 -15.40 -2.27 3.43
CA TYR A 59 -14.71 -1.69 2.28
C TYR A 59 -14.59 -2.73 1.14
N PRO A 60 -15.70 -2.99 0.42
CA PRO A 60 -15.75 -4.11 -0.52
C PRO A 60 -14.99 -3.89 -1.82
N GLU A 61 -14.71 -2.64 -2.23
CA GLU A 61 -14.04 -2.35 -3.51
C GLU A 61 -12.64 -1.76 -3.31
N GLU A 62 -12.55 -0.68 -2.55
CA GLU A 62 -11.32 0.05 -2.28
C GLU A 62 -11.26 0.51 -0.83
N MET A 63 -10.03 0.61 -0.32
CA MET A 63 -9.76 1.07 1.04
C MET A 63 -8.60 2.04 1.02
N THR A 64 -8.72 3.13 1.78
CA THR A 64 -7.63 4.09 2.01
C THR A 64 -7.14 3.95 3.44
N ILE A 65 -5.84 3.71 3.61
CA ILE A 65 -5.15 3.73 4.90
C ILE A 65 -4.25 4.95 5.02
N VAL A 66 -4.08 5.43 6.25
CA VAL A 66 -3.18 6.54 6.56
C VAL A 66 -2.02 6.06 7.41
N LEU A 67 -0.80 6.18 6.88
CA LEU A 67 0.42 5.91 7.65
C LEU A 67 0.94 7.23 8.20
N GLN A 68 0.76 7.44 9.51
CA GLN A 68 1.22 8.63 10.22
C GLN A 68 1.90 8.25 11.55
N HIS A 69 1.17 8.27 12.67
CA HIS A 69 1.73 7.99 14.01
C HIS A 69 1.30 6.63 14.57
N GLN A 70 0.18 6.09 14.10
CA GLN A 70 -0.45 4.88 14.66
C GLN A 70 -0.34 3.70 13.70
N PHE A 71 0.90 3.33 13.37
CA PHE A 71 1.20 2.11 12.65
C PHE A 71 2.36 1.39 13.33
N TRP A 72 2.39 0.07 13.22
CA TRP A 72 3.42 -0.78 13.80
C TRP A 72 3.85 -1.84 12.80
N ASN A 73 5.02 -2.44 13.06
CA ASN A 73 5.55 -3.57 12.30
C ASN A 73 5.47 -3.39 10.78
N LEU A 74 5.71 -2.16 10.29
CA LEU A 74 5.78 -1.90 8.85
C LEU A 74 6.95 -2.71 8.28
N GLN A 75 6.66 -3.64 7.38
CA GLN A 75 7.68 -4.35 6.61
C GLN A 75 7.43 -4.14 5.13
N VAL A 76 8.49 -3.82 4.40
CA VAL A 76 8.42 -3.52 2.98
C VAL A 76 9.20 -4.59 2.24
N ASN A 77 8.50 -5.40 1.46
CA ASN A 77 9.06 -6.45 0.61
C ASN A 77 9.18 -5.95 -0.84
N GLU A 78 9.65 -6.81 -1.74
CA GLU A 78 9.82 -6.44 -3.15
C GLU A 78 8.49 -6.21 -3.88
N THR A 79 7.46 -7.01 -3.55
CA THR A 79 6.17 -7.05 -4.26
C THR A 79 4.97 -6.61 -3.42
N TYR A 80 5.12 -6.52 -2.09
CA TYR A 80 4.08 -6.12 -1.16
C TYR A 80 4.68 -5.40 0.05
N PHE A 81 3.82 -4.79 0.85
CA PHE A 81 4.15 -4.35 2.20
C PHE A 81 3.13 -4.90 3.19
N GLU A 82 3.55 -5.01 4.45
CA GLU A 82 2.68 -5.37 5.56
C GLU A 82 2.77 -4.32 6.66
N VAL A 83 1.66 -4.07 7.33
CA VAL A 83 1.58 -3.07 8.39
C VAL A 83 0.48 -3.41 9.36
N GLU A 84 0.74 -3.19 10.65
CA GLU A 84 -0.28 -3.24 11.69
C GLU A 84 -0.89 -1.85 11.89
N LEU A 85 -2.22 -1.78 11.81
CA LEU A 85 -3.00 -0.57 12.06
C LEU A 85 -4.06 -0.84 13.13
N SER A 86 -4.46 0.23 13.84
CA SER A 86 -5.52 0.14 14.84
C SER A 86 -6.88 0.40 14.19
N PHE A 87 -7.79 -0.57 14.30
CA PHE A 87 -9.19 -0.46 13.90
C PHE A 87 -10.08 -0.79 15.10
N ASN A 88 -10.94 0.14 15.53
CA ASN A 88 -11.81 -0.04 16.70
C ASN A 88 -11.05 -0.54 17.94
N ASP A 89 -9.92 0.10 18.26
CA ASP A 89 -9.02 -0.24 19.37
C ASP A 89 -8.35 -1.63 19.30
N LYS A 90 -8.45 -2.31 18.16
CA LYS A 90 -7.76 -3.58 17.90
C LYS A 90 -6.67 -3.39 16.84
N ARG A 91 -5.50 -3.98 17.09
CA ARG A 91 -4.43 -4.02 16.08
C ARG A 91 -4.72 -5.14 15.10
N GLU A 92 -4.80 -4.79 13.83
CA GLU A 92 -4.99 -5.72 12.73
C GLU A 92 -3.80 -5.61 11.77
N ASN A 93 -3.34 -6.76 11.28
CA ASN A 93 -2.29 -6.81 10.29
C ASN A 93 -2.90 -6.77 8.88
N LEU A 94 -2.37 -5.91 8.02
CA LEU A 94 -2.76 -5.81 6.63
C LEU A 94 -1.58 -6.17 5.74
N VAL A 95 -1.83 -6.97 4.69
CA VAL A 95 -0.84 -7.28 3.66
C VAL A 95 -1.34 -6.74 2.33
N ILE A 96 -0.57 -5.84 1.70
CA ILE A 96 -1.00 -5.08 0.53
C ILE A 96 0.07 -5.19 -0.57
N PRO A 97 -0.22 -5.88 -1.70
CA PRO A 97 0.63 -5.89 -2.88
C PRO A 97 0.75 -4.50 -3.51
N PHE A 98 1.93 -4.13 -4.05
CA PHE A 98 2.10 -2.86 -4.77
C PHE A 98 1.29 -2.76 -6.07
N GLY A 99 0.77 -3.89 -6.56
CA GLY A 99 -0.11 -3.95 -7.73
C GLY A 99 -1.60 -3.93 -7.41
N ALA A 100 -1.99 -3.78 -6.14
CA ALA A 100 -3.38 -3.73 -5.70
C ALA A 100 -4.06 -2.38 -5.95
#